data_AF-A0A9D1AV23-F1
#
_entry.id   AF-A0A9D1AV23-F1
#
_cell.length_a   1.000
_cell.length_b   1.000
_cell.length_c   1.000
_cell.angle_alpha   90.00
_cell.angle_beta   90.00
_cell.angle_gamma   90.00
#
_symmetry.space_group_name_H-M   'P 1'
#
loop_
_entity.id
_entity.type
_entity.pdbx_description
1 polymer ?
#
loop_
_entity_poly.entity_id
_entity_poly.type
_entity_poly.pdbx_seq_one_letter_code
_entity_poly.pdbx_strand_id
1 'polypeptide(L)'
;MMQVLVIEDGSEYTETLERFLTEGFSFTRAGSGRGALALLAARPFDVVFLDMRFDRAPEGELLGDLELVADRFNGDPVQARRFLEDHQGNFILAELRGAGLTVPVLMSYDFSAEPRRWERLAERYGPVDYLDDVASPAEVAERLRALASGG
;
A
#
# COMPACT_ATOMS: atom_id res chain seq x y z
N MET A 1 17.85 -8.43 -9.96
CA MET A 1 16.46 -8.89 -9.77
C MET A 1 15.86 -8.01 -8.70
N MET A 2 14.82 -7.26 -9.05
CA MET A 2 14.22 -6.25 -8.20
C MET A 2 13.34 -6.90 -7.13
N GLN A 3 13.60 -6.57 -5.87
CA GLN A 3 12.87 -7.07 -4.70
C GLN A 3 11.65 -6.17 -4.45
N VAL A 4 10.46 -6.73 -4.64
CA VAL A 4 9.19 -6.01 -4.47
C VAL A 4 8.45 -6.57 -3.28
N LEU A 5 8.09 -5.70 -2.34
CA LEU A 5 7.17 -6.06 -1.26
C LEU A 5 5.74 -5.72 -1.69
N VAL A 6 4.87 -6.72 -1.78
CA VAL A 6 3.44 -6.55 -2.04
C VAL A 6 2.71 -6.54 -0.69
N ILE A 7 1.96 -5.50 -0.39
CA ILE A 7 1.18 -5.37 0.85
C ILE A 7 -0.31 -5.37 0.49
N GLU A 8 -1.00 -6.45 0.81
CA GLU A 8 -2.41 -6.72 0.50
C GLU A 8 -2.98 -7.70 1.53
N ASP A 9 -4.28 -7.66 1.85
CA ASP A 9 -4.92 -8.67 2.71
C ASP A 9 -5.48 -9.87 1.94
N GLY A 10 -5.66 -9.74 0.62
CA GLY A 10 -5.86 -10.81 -0.36
C GLY A 10 -4.54 -11.39 -0.89
N SER A 11 -4.59 -12.18 -1.95
CA SER A 11 -3.38 -12.69 -2.65
C SER A 11 -3.42 -12.43 -4.15
N GLU A 12 -4.47 -11.77 -4.65
CA GLU A 12 -4.75 -11.57 -6.06
C GLU A 12 -3.64 -10.80 -6.78
N TYR A 13 -3.07 -9.76 -6.15
CA TYR A 13 -1.97 -9.02 -6.76
C TYR A 13 -0.71 -9.84 -6.80
N THR A 14 -0.30 -10.44 -5.67
CA THR A 14 0.90 -11.30 -5.62
C THR A 14 0.80 -12.43 -6.65
N GLU A 15 -0.31 -13.16 -6.69
CA GLU A 15 -0.51 -14.27 -7.64
C GLU A 15 -0.48 -13.80 -9.09
N THR A 16 -1.10 -12.66 -9.40
CA THR A 16 -1.12 -12.08 -10.75
C THR A 16 0.29 -11.63 -11.16
N LEU A 17 0.98 -10.88 -10.30
CA LEU A 17 2.32 -10.36 -10.59
C LEU A 17 3.34 -11.50 -10.72
N GLU A 18 3.30 -12.51 -9.84
CA GLU A 18 4.17 -13.68 -9.96
C GLU A 18 3.90 -14.49 -11.22
N ARG A 19 2.64 -14.59 -11.65
CA ARG A 19 2.26 -15.31 -12.87
C ARG A 19 2.74 -14.63 -14.14
N PHE A 20 2.68 -13.30 -14.20
CA PHE A 20 2.91 -12.55 -15.43
C PHE A 20 4.26 -11.79 -15.48
N LEU A 21 4.91 -11.57 -14.33
CA LEU A 21 6.17 -10.81 -14.20
C LEU A 21 7.28 -11.64 -13.58
N THR A 22 7.60 -12.78 -14.21
CA THR A 22 8.65 -13.70 -13.71
C THR A 22 10.07 -13.22 -14.00
N GLU A 23 10.26 -12.39 -15.02
CA GLU A 23 11.59 -11.92 -15.44
C GLU A 23 11.97 -10.60 -14.76
N GLY A 24 13.01 -10.66 -13.93
CA GLY A 24 13.64 -9.48 -13.34
C GLY A 24 13.02 -8.99 -12.02
N PHE A 25 11.93 -9.60 -11.55
CA PHE A 25 11.28 -9.31 -10.27
C PHE A 25 11.34 -10.50 -9.32
N SER A 26 11.34 -10.21 -8.02
CA SER A 26 11.06 -11.16 -6.95
C SER A 26 10.06 -10.51 -6.01
N PHE A 27 8.89 -11.13 -5.87
CA PHE A 27 7.82 -10.63 -5.02
C PHE A 27 7.89 -11.28 -3.64
N THR A 28 7.51 -10.52 -2.62
CA THR A 28 7.16 -11.08 -1.32
C THR A 28 5.92 -10.40 -0.81
N ARG A 29 4.98 -11.19 -0.30
CA ARG A 29 3.72 -10.69 0.25
C ARG A 29 3.82 -10.41 1.75
N ALA A 30 3.23 -9.28 2.16
CA ALA A 30 2.83 -8.98 3.52
C ALA A 30 1.31 -8.89 3.60
N GLY A 31 0.70 -9.74 4.45
CA GLY A 31 -0.76 -9.79 4.64
C GLY A 31 -1.36 -8.65 5.46
N SER A 32 -0.52 -7.82 6.07
CA SER A 32 -0.93 -6.69 6.92
C SER A 32 0.18 -5.64 6.99
N GLY A 33 -0.17 -4.43 7.41
CA GLY A 33 0.80 -3.35 7.61
C GLY A 33 1.87 -3.69 8.64
N ARG A 34 1.51 -4.39 9.73
CA ARG A 34 2.50 -4.85 10.74
C ARG A 34 3.45 -5.88 10.15
N GLY A 35 2.93 -6.82 9.35
CA GLY A 35 3.76 -7.77 8.61
C GLY A 35 4.73 -7.07 7.67
N ALA A 36 4.29 -6.02 6.98
CA ALA A 36 5.13 -5.23 6.08
C ALA A 36 6.26 -4.52 6.84
N LEU A 37 5.97 -3.87 7.97
CA LEU A 37 6.97 -3.23 8.83
C LEU A 37 8.03 -4.24 9.31
N ALA A 38 7.62 -5.42 9.76
CA ALA A 38 8.54 -6.47 10.18
C ALA A 38 9.45 -6.94 9.04
N LEU A 39 8.91 -7.11 7.83
CA LEU A 39 9.67 -7.51 6.66
C LEU A 39 10.67 -6.43 6.22
N LEU A 40 10.27 -5.16 6.20
CA LEU A 40 11.12 -4.02 5.86
C LEU A 40 12.23 -3.79 6.89
N ALA A 41 11.99 -4.12 8.16
CA ALA A 41 13.02 -4.10 9.19
C ALA A 41 14.03 -5.25 9.05
N ALA A 42 13.57 -6.42 8.56
CA ALA A 42 14.41 -7.61 8.45
C ALA A 42 15.33 -7.62 7.22
N ARG A 43 14.89 -7.00 6.10
CA ARG A 43 15.65 -6.99 4.85
C ARG A 43 15.25 -5.83 3.93
N PRO A 44 16.15 -5.40 3.04
CA PRO A 44 15.84 -4.36 2.07
C PRO A 44 14.88 -4.85 0.98
N PHE A 45 14.08 -3.93 0.47
CA PHE A 45 13.29 -4.06 -0.76
C PHE A 45 13.54 -2.82 -1.62
N ASP A 46 13.49 -2.99 -2.94
CA ASP A 46 13.72 -1.89 -3.88
C ASP A 46 12.48 -0.99 -4.01
N VAL A 47 11.28 -1.58 -3.88
CA VAL A 47 10.00 -0.88 -4.01
C VAL A 47 8.89 -1.66 -3.32
N VAL A 48 7.85 -0.95 -2.89
CA VAL A 48 6.62 -1.51 -2.32
C VAL A 48 5.46 -1.34 -3.32
N PHE A 49 4.67 -2.38 -3.51
CA PHE A 49 3.34 -2.32 -4.11
C PHE A 49 2.30 -2.43 -2.99
N LEU A 50 1.42 -1.44 -2.84
CA LEU A 50 0.51 -1.32 -1.70
C LEU A 50 -0.93 -1.22 -2.16
N ASP A 51 -1.76 -2.18 -1.74
CA ASP A 51 -3.21 -2.09 -1.91
C ASP A 51 -3.80 -0.99 -1.01
N MET A 52 -4.89 -0.38 -1.46
CA MET A 52 -5.65 0.59 -0.66
C MET A 52 -6.57 -0.08 0.34
N ARG A 53 -7.22 -1.18 -0.05
CA ARG A 53 -8.36 -1.75 0.67
C ARG A 53 -7.99 -3.04 1.39
N PHE A 54 -8.43 -3.15 2.66
CA PHE A 54 -8.16 -4.29 3.53
C PHE A 54 -9.45 -4.77 4.24
N ASP A 55 -10.48 -5.13 3.47
CA ASP A 55 -11.79 -5.55 3.99
C ASP A 55 -11.88 -7.03 4.42
N ARG A 56 -10.81 -7.80 4.19
CA ARG A 56 -10.65 -9.19 4.64
C ARG A 56 -9.79 -9.27 5.90
N ALA A 57 -9.05 -8.22 6.22
CA ALA A 57 -8.22 -8.15 7.40
C ALA A 57 -9.06 -8.20 8.70
N PRO A 58 -8.62 -8.97 9.71
CA PRO A 58 -9.19 -8.85 11.05
C PRO A 58 -9.02 -7.42 11.58
N GLU A 59 -10.00 -6.91 12.33
CA GLU A 59 -9.97 -5.54 12.88
C GLU A 59 -8.69 -5.24 13.66
N GLY A 60 -8.21 -6.21 14.45
CA GLY A 60 -6.99 -6.06 15.23
C GLY A 60 -5.72 -5.88 14.38
N GLU A 61 -5.75 -6.22 13.09
CA GLU A 61 -4.65 -6.05 12.12
C GLU A 61 -4.74 -4.73 11.33
N LEU A 62 -5.89 -4.03 11.39
CA LEU A 62 -6.03 -2.71 10.79
C LEU A 62 -5.16 -1.69 11.53
N LEU A 63 -4.73 -0.67 10.81
CA LEU A 63 -3.86 0.40 11.31
C LEU A 63 -4.66 1.70 11.31
N GLY A 64 -4.29 2.58 12.21
CA GLY A 64 -5.10 3.75 12.55
C GLY A 64 -5.84 3.57 13.86
N ASP A 65 -6.36 4.69 14.34
CA ASP A 65 -7.09 4.77 15.61
C ASP A 65 -8.59 4.68 15.34
N LEU A 66 -9.18 3.51 15.64
CA LEU A 66 -10.59 3.25 15.40
C LEU A 66 -11.50 4.19 16.20
N GLU A 67 -11.12 4.53 17.44
CA GLU A 67 -11.91 5.44 18.29
C GLU A 67 -11.90 6.85 17.69
N LEU A 68 -10.71 7.36 17.32
CA LEU A 68 -10.56 8.66 16.68
C LEU A 68 -11.28 8.74 15.32
N VAL A 69 -11.31 7.63 14.57
CA VAL A 69 -12.07 7.57 13.32
C VAL A 69 -13.58 7.52 13.60
N ALA A 70 -14.02 6.78 14.62
CA ALA A 70 -15.43 6.70 15.01
C ALA A 70 -16.00 8.06 15.42
N ASP A 71 -15.22 8.92 16.06
CA ASP A 71 -15.64 10.29 16.38
C ASP A 71 -16.09 11.08 15.14
N ARG A 72 -15.49 10.81 13.97
CA ARG A 72 -15.89 11.43 12.68
C ARG A 72 -17.25 10.95 12.18
N PHE A 73 -17.69 9.79 12.66
CA PHE A 73 -18.94 9.13 12.31
C PHE A 73 -19.93 9.14 13.48
N ASN A 74 -19.87 10.16 14.35
CA ASN A 74 -20.73 10.29 15.55
C ASN A 74 -20.63 9.08 16.51
N GLY A 75 -19.46 8.47 16.59
CA GLY A 75 -19.21 7.28 17.42
C GLY A 75 -19.67 5.97 16.80
N ASP A 76 -19.99 5.91 15.50
CA ASP A 76 -20.37 4.65 14.82
C ASP A 76 -19.14 3.79 14.51
N PRO A 77 -18.92 2.67 15.22
CA PRO A 77 -17.73 1.84 15.04
C PRO A 77 -17.77 1.04 13.73
N VAL A 78 -18.95 0.78 13.16
CA VAL A 78 -19.08 0.01 11.91
C VAL A 78 -18.66 0.88 10.74
N GLN A 79 -19.10 2.14 10.70
CA GLN A 79 -18.65 3.09 9.68
C GLN A 79 -17.17 3.41 9.83
N ALA A 80 -16.69 3.55 11.07
CA ALA A 80 -15.28 3.79 11.34
C ALA A 80 -14.39 2.64 10.82
N ARG A 81 -14.79 1.41 11.10
CA ARG A 81 -14.09 0.22 10.63
C ARG A 81 -14.08 0.16 9.10
N ARG A 82 -15.23 0.33 8.44
CA ARG A 82 -15.28 0.35 6.96
C ARG A 82 -14.39 1.43 6.37
N PHE A 83 -14.34 2.59 7.02
CA PHE A 83 -13.43 3.65 6.60
C PHE A 83 -11.97 3.22 6.71
N LEU A 84 -11.58 2.57 7.82
CA LEU A 84 -10.23 2.00 7.94
C LEU A 84 -9.97 0.96 6.85
N GLU A 85 -10.88 0.00 6.65
CA GLU A 85 -10.77 -1.04 5.61
C GLU A 85 -10.59 -0.42 4.21
N ASP A 86 -11.42 0.55 3.82
CA ASP A 86 -11.38 1.19 2.49
C ASP A 86 -10.17 2.12 2.29
N HIS A 87 -9.49 2.54 3.36
CA HIS A 87 -8.41 3.54 3.31
C HIS A 87 -7.10 3.04 3.93
N GLN A 88 -7.00 1.73 4.20
CA GLN A 88 -5.94 1.11 4.96
C GLN A 88 -4.55 1.38 4.36
N GLY A 89 -4.43 1.44 3.03
CA GLY A 89 -3.19 1.79 2.34
C GLY A 89 -2.62 3.15 2.78
N ASN A 90 -3.47 4.14 3.09
CA ASN A 90 -3.01 5.43 3.59
C ASN A 90 -2.44 5.33 5.01
N PHE A 91 -3.07 4.52 5.87
CA PHE A 91 -2.61 4.30 7.24
C PHE A 91 -1.31 3.50 7.26
N ILE A 92 -1.20 2.46 6.42
CA ILE A 92 0.04 1.70 6.23
C ILE A 92 1.16 2.65 5.78
N LEU A 93 0.94 3.45 4.73
CA LEU A 93 1.94 4.41 4.23
C LEU A 93 2.38 5.39 5.32
N ALA A 94 1.44 5.92 6.10
CA ALA A 94 1.74 6.83 7.20
C ALA A 94 2.62 6.15 8.28
N GLU A 95 2.34 4.90 8.64
CA GLU A 95 3.14 4.12 9.59
C GLU A 95 4.53 3.79 9.04
N LEU A 96 4.66 3.43 7.76
CA LEU A 96 5.96 3.22 7.11
C LEU A 96 6.83 4.48 7.22
N ARG A 97 6.26 5.65 6.91
CA ARG A 97 6.97 6.93 6.98
C ARG A 97 7.25 7.35 8.42
N GLY A 98 6.32 7.12 9.35
CA GLY A 98 6.51 7.33 10.78
C GLY A 98 7.66 6.49 11.37
N ALA A 99 7.87 5.29 10.82
CA ALA A 99 9.00 4.42 11.14
C ALA A 99 10.32 4.84 10.45
N GLY A 100 10.33 5.94 9.69
CA GLY A 100 11.51 6.44 8.97
C GLY A 100 11.86 5.68 7.68
N LEU A 101 10.97 4.81 7.19
CA LEU A 101 11.20 4.05 5.98
C LEU A 101 10.92 4.93 4.75
N THR A 102 11.93 5.10 3.90
CA THR A 102 11.85 5.91 2.67
C THR A 102 11.73 5.07 1.40
N VAL A 103 11.47 3.76 1.54
CA VAL A 103 11.25 2.87 0.37
C VAL A 103 10.16 3.47 -0.52
N PRO A 104 10.37 3.52 -1.84
CA PRO A 104 9.35 4.00 -2.76
C PRO A 104 8.11 3.11 -2.74
N VAL A 105 6.93 3.72 -2.79
CA VAL A 105 5.63 3.02 -2.70
C VAL A 105 4.80 3.30 -3.95
N LEU A 106 4.32 2.26 -4.61
CA LEU A 106 3.32 2.32 -5.67
C LEU A 106 1.98 1.86 -5.10
N MET A 107 1.00 2.76 -5.01
CA MET A 107 -0.33 2.46 -4.49
C MET A 107 -1.27 1.96 -5.60
N SER A 108 -1.98 0.86 -5.37
CA SER A 108 -3.08 0.41 -6.24
C SER A 108 -4.37 1.14 -5.85
N TYR A 109 -4.61 2.30 -6.47
CA TYR A 109 -5.79 3.13 -6.26
C TYR A 109 -5.88 4.25 -7.32
N ASP A 110 -7.05 4.45 -7.90
CA ASP A 110 -7.28 5.58 -8.81
C ASP A 110 -7.49 6.91 -8.03
N PHE A 111 -6.45 7.75 -7.99
CA PHE A 111 -6.56 9.12 -7.49
C PHE A 111 -6.98 10.15 -8.56
N SER A 112 -7.30 9.76 -9.79
CA SER A 112 -7.61 10.70 -10.89
C SER A 112 -8.79 11.63 -10.58
N ALA A 113 -9.78 11.14 -9.85
CA ALA A 113 -10.94 11.92 -9.41
C ALA A 113 -10.66 12.77 -8.15
N GLU A 114 -9.51 12.59 -7.49
CA GLU A 114 -9.14 13.22 -6.21
C GLU A 114 -7.75 13.90 -6.23
N PRO A 115 -7.45 14.78 -7.20
CA PRO A 115 -6.09 15.31 -7.40
C PRO A 115 -5.53 16.05 -6.17
N ARG A 116 -6.37 16.79 -5.43
CA ARG A 116 -5.95 17.48 -4.19
C ARG A 116 -5.61 16.51 -3.06
N ARG A 117 -6.25 15.34 -3.02
CA ARG A 117 -5.93 14.30 -2.03
C ARG A 117 -4.58 13.68 -2.37
N TRP A 118 -4.35 13.41 -3.66
CA TRP A 118 -3.08 12.92 -4.16
C TRP A 118 -1.93 13.88 -3.86
N GLU A 119 -2.05 15.16 -4.23
CA GLU A 119 -1.00 16.17 -3.99
C GLU A 119 -0.55 16.19 -2.52
N ARG A 120 -1.50 16.19 -1.59
CA ARG A 120 -1.20 16.18 -0.15
C ARG A 120 -0.55 14.87 0.32
N LEU A 121 -0.99 13.74 -0.21
CA LEU A 121 -0.42 12.43 0.12
C LEU A 121 1.02 12.34 -0.38
N ALA A 122 1.26 12.73 -1.63
CA ALA A 122 2.57 12.71 -2.26
C ALA A 122 3.55 13.69 -1.59
N GLU A 123 3.12 14.92 -1.29
CA GLU A 123 3.94 15.91 -0.58
C GLU A 123 4.35 15.40 0.81
N ARG A 124 3.42 14.76 1.53
CA ARG A 124 3.65 14.32 2.90
C ARG A 124 4.42 13.01 3.01
N TYR A 125 4.20 12.08 2.08
CA TYR A 125 4.64 10.68 2.21
C TYR A 125 5.46 10.18 1.01
N GLY A 126 5.97 11.09 0.17
CA GLY A 126 6.94 10.75 -0.87
C GLY A 126 8.18 10.01 -0.33
N PRO A 127 8.86 9.17 -1.14
CA PRO A 127 8.57 8.87 -2.55
C PRO A 127 7.38 7.91 -2.71
N VAL A 128 6.35 8.34 -3.44
CA VAL A 128 5.13 7.57 -3.67
C VAL A 128 4.56 7.93 -5.04
N ASP A 129 4.01 6.93 -5.73
CA ASP A 129 3.21 7.07 -6.95
C ASP A 129 1.95 6.19 -6.81
N TYR A 130 1.02 6.31 -7.75
CA TYR A 130 -0.15 5.44 -7.81
C TYR A 130 -0.39 4.88 -9.21
N LEU A 131 -1.12 3.78 -9.27
CA LEU A 131 -1.73 3.28 -10.49
C LEU A 131 -3.17 2.86 -10.21
N ASP A 132 -3.97 2.90 -11.27
CA ASP A 132 -5.35 2.39 -11.28
C ASP A 132 -5.37 0.88 -10.95
N ASP A 133 -6.37 0.42 -10.18
CA ASP A 133 -6.54 -0.97 -9.79
C ASP A 133 -6.84 -1.91 -10.97
N VAL A 134 -7.24 -1.38 -12.13
CA VAL A 134 -7.41 -2.15 -13.37
C VAL A 134 -6.16 -2.21 -14.25
N ALA A 135 -5.04 -1.65 -13.80
CA ALA A 135 -3.80 -1.63 -14.58
C ALA A 135 -3.26 -3.04 -14.87
N SER A 136 -2.71 -3.19 -16.08
CA SER A 136 -2.13 -4.45 -16.51
C SER A 136 -0.81 -4.75 -15.77
N PRO A 137 -0.40 -6.03 -15.68
CA PRO A 137 0.91 -6.39 -15.11
C PRO A 137 2.08 -5.66 -15.78
N ALA A 138 2.00 -5.38 -17.09
CA ALA A 138 3.04 -4.66 -17.81
C ALA A 138 3.17 -3.19 -17.33
N GLU A 139 2.04 -2.51 -17.13
CA GLU A 139 2.01 -1.14 -16.60
C GLU A 139 2.53 -1.10 -15.15
N VAL A 140 2.14 -2.09 -14.33
CA VAL A 140 2.68 -2.23 -12.96
C VAL A 140 4.20 -2.37 -13.01
N ALA A 141 4.72 -3.24 -13.89
CA ALA A 141 6.15 -3.48 -14.03
C ALA A 141 6.93 -2.23 -14.47
N GLU A 142 6.37 -1.44 -15.39
CA GLU A 142 6.96 -0.18 -15.82
C GLU A 142 7.04 0.81 -14.66
N ARG A 143 5.94 0.99 -13.93
CA ARG A 143 5.87 1.92 -12.79
C ARG A 143 6.78 1.52 -11.64
N LEU A 144 6.84 0.23 -11.29
CA LEU A 144 7.75 -0.26 -10.25
C LEU A 144 9.21 0.03 -10.60
N ARG A 145 9.62 -0.17 -11.86
CA ARG A 145 11.00 0.12 -12.31
C ARG A 145 11.30 1.61 -12.31
N ALA A 146 10.38 2.44 -12.80
CA ALA A 146 10.55 3.88 -12.83
C ALA A 146 10.69 4.44 -11.41
N LEU A 147 9.85 3.97 -10.49
CA LEU A 147 9.84 4.42 -9.11
C LEU A 147 11.10 3.96 -8.33
N ALA A 148 11.54 2.72 -8.53
CA ALA A 148 12.77 2.21 -7.91
C ALA A 148 14.05 2.91 -8.42
N SER A 149 14.03 3.44 -9.65
CA SER A 149 15.19 4.12 -10.24
C SER A 149 15.31 5.60 -9.88
N GLY A 150 14.24 6.19 -9.35
CA GLY A 150 14.15 7.62 -9.00
C GLY A 150 14.26 7.92 -7.50
N GLY A 151 14.43 6.90 -6.66
CA GLY A 151 14.60 7.00 -5.21
C GLY A 151 16.04 7.27 -4.76
#